data_AF-A0A7S3KDJ8-F1
#
_entry.id   AF-A0A7S3KDJ8-F1
#
_cell.length_a   1.000
_cell.length_b   1.000
_cell.length_c   1.000
_cell.angle_alpha   90.00
_cell.angle_beta   90.00
_cell.angle_gamma   90.00
#
_symmetry.space_group_name_H-M   'P 1'
#
loop_
_entity.id
_entity.type
_entity.pdbx_description
1 polymer ?
#
loop_
_entity_poly.entity_id
_entity_poly.type
_entity_poly.pdbx_seq_one_letter_code
_entity_poly.pdbx_strand_id
1 'polypeptide(L)'
;HYLSDHPYFCGDGINDGYKLKINQEWFDKLKDSGMTDRLAYHFASLFSHDSLVIFEDRLEFDPDSTEHFENLNSTNWNSVRFKPPPSYDSPIGWRVEFRPVDIQTTDFENGAYVALLNLLTKVINDFDVDFSLPISLSDINMERAHEIDAVTKQKFWWRTNIVKEGSDYTKNPAKDNNWAFFGEPDQNNFDPSNFAEMTIAEILEGSEEYSYKGLLPLIDEYMALNKFSEEDLKFYNVIFKFLAQRGRGEVKTGARYMRDFVLNHPDYQKDSVVNEKICYDLVKETTLLGARLKWDESFLGVEGEELEYE
;
A
#
# COMPACT_ATOMS: atom_id res chain seq x y z
N HIS A 1 -4.66 -11.48 -5.70
CA HIS A 1 -6.10 -11.78 -5.69
C HIS A 1 -6.71 -11.24 -4.40
N TYR A 2 -7.96 -10.81 -4.45
CA TYR A 2 -8.76 -10.40 -3.30
C TYR A 2 -9.31 -11.61 -2.55
N LEU A 3 -9.39 -11.49 -1.21
CA LEU A 3 -9.69 -12.61 -0.30
C LEU A 3 -11.19 -12.72 0.06
N SER A 4 -11.94 -11.64 -0.04
CA SER A 4 -13.31 -11.57 0.44
C SER A 4 -14.29 -12.02 -0.63
N ASP A 5 -15.21 -12.93 -0.28
CA ASP A 5 -16.39 -13.31 -1.08
C ASP A 5 -17.62 -12.44 -0.75
N HIS A 6 -17.42 -11.39 0.06
CA HIS A 6 -18.53 -10.64 0.62
C HIS A 6 -19.24 -9.78 -0.46
N PRO A 7 -20.58 -9.87 -0.56
CA PRO A 7 -21.42 -9.21 -1.58
C PRO A 7 -21.18 -7.71 -1.83
N TYR A 8 -20.77 -7.01 -0.78
CA TYR A 8 -20.50 -5.57 -0.78
C TYR A 8 -19.23 -5.18 -1.53
N PHE A 9 -18.21 -6.05 -1.56
CA PHE A 9 -16.98 -5.82 -2.31
C PHE A 9 -17.14 -6.44 -3.70
N CYS A 10 -16.52 -5.83 -4.72
CA CYS A 10 -16.89 -6.09 -6.12
C CYS A 10 -16.96 -7.58 -6.49
N GLY A 11 -17.87 -7.87 -7.42
CA GLY A 11 -18.07 -9.20 -7.99
C GLY A 11 -16.79 -9.78 -8.62
N ASP A 12 -16.88 -11.02 -9.12
CA ASP A 12 -15.73 -11.82 -9.57
C ASP A 12 -14.82 -11.16 -10.62
N GLY A 13 -15.27 -10.09 -11.28
CA GLY A 13 -14.50 -9.31 -12.26
C GLY A 13 -13.20 -8.70 -11.74
N ILE A 14 -13.05 -8.45 -10.44
CA ILE A 14 -11.79 -7.89 -9.90
C ILE A 14 -10.67 -8.94 -9.72
N ASN A 15 -10.99 -10.23 -9.71
CA ASN A 15 -10.03 -11.33 -9.60
C ASN A 15 -9.69 -11.94 -10.98
N ASP A 16 -9.37 -11.07 -11.94
CA ASP A 16 -9.11 -11.36 -13.35
C ASP A 16 -7.63 -11.64 -13.69
N GLY A 17 -6.74 -11.49 -12.71
CA GLY A 17 -5.30 -11.73 -12.88
C GLY A 17 -4.93 -13.20 -13.04
N TYR A 18 -3.62 -13.45 -13.02
CA TYR A 18 -3.05 -14.79 -13.13
C TYR A 18 -3.65 -15.76 -12.10
N LYS A 19 -4.06 -16.95 -12.58
CA LYS A 19 -4.57 -18.01 -11.70
C LYS A 19 -3.39 -18.72 -11.04
N LEU A 20 -3.27 -18.53 -9.73
CA LEU A 20 -2.27 -19.20 -8.91
C LEU A 20 -2.45 -20.71 -8.96
N LYS A 21 -1.32 -21.42 -8.95
CA LYS A 21 -1.28 -22.85 -8.63
C LYS A 21 -1.78 -23.04 -7.20
N ILE A 22 -2.61 -24.05 -6.98
CA ILE A 22 -3.13 -24.40 -5.66
C ILE A 22 -2.89 -25.88 -5.36
N ASN A 23 -2.87 -26.21 -4.08
CA ASN A 23 -3.01 -27.59 -3.62
C ASN A 23 -4.50 -27.93 -3.48
N GLN A 24 -5.03 -28.74 -4.39
CA GLN A 24 -6.47 -29.05 -4.46
C GLN A 24 -6.99 -29.78 -3.22
N GLU A 25 -6.20 -30.70 -2.66
CA GLU A 25 -6.59 -31.44 -1.45
C GLU A 25 -6.81 -30.49 -0.27
N TRP A 26 -5.89 -29.54 -0.08
CA TRP A 26 -6.04 -28.53 0.97
C TRP A 26 -7.16 -27.54 0.69
N PHE A 27 -7.38 -27.17 -0.57
CA PHE A 27 -8.52 -26.32 -0.94
C PHE A 27 -9.85 -26.95 -0.51
N ASP A 28 -10.07 -28.22 -0.87
CA ASP A 28 -11.30 -28.94 -0.53
C ASP A 28 -11.44 -29.07 0.99
N LYS A 29 -10.36 -29.42 1.71
CA LYS A 29 -10.36 -29.54 3.18
C LYS A 29 -10.67 -28.23 3.90
N LEU A 30 -10.13 -27.11 3.42
CA LEU A 30 -10.38 -25.79 3.99
C LEU A 30 -11.84 -25.35 3.77
N LYS A 31 -12.41 -25.64 2.60
CA LYS A 31 -13.83 -25.41 2.31
C LYS A 31 -14.75 -26.26 3.18
N ASP A 32 -14.46 -27.55 3.31
CA ASP A 32 -15.23 -28.47 4.17
C ASP A 32 -15.18 -28.03 5.65
N SER A 33 -14.13 -27.29 6.04
CA SER A 33 -13.97 -26.69 7.37
C SER A 33 -14.66 -25.33 7.52
N GLY A 34 -15.37 -24.85 6.50
CA GLY A 34 -16.18 -23.64 6.53
C GLY A 34 -15.50 -22.37 6.02
N MET A 35 -14.30 -22.44 5.42
CA MET A 35 -13.73 -21.29 4.73
C MET A 35 -14.48 -20.98 3.43
N THR A 36 -14.61 -19.70 3.11
CA THR A 36 -15.17 -19.26 1.83
C THR A 36 -14.20 -19.54 0.67
N ASP A 37 -14.72 -19.56 -0.56
CA ASP A 37 -13.99 -19.99 -1.75
C ASP A 37 -12.71 -19.16 -1.99
N ARG A 38 -12.76 -17.83 -1.92
CA ARG A 38 -11.57 -16.98 -2.13
C ARG A 38 -10.55 -17.12 -1.01
N LEU A 39 -10.99 -17.28 0.24
CA LEU A 39 -10.08 -17.46 1.37
C LEU A 39 -9.41 -18.83 1.35
N ALA A 40 -10.16 -19.89 1.05
CA ALA A 40 -9.62 -21.24 0.86
C ALA A 40 -8.64 -21.27 -0.31
N TYR A 41 -8.96 -20.61 -1.43
CA TYR A 41 -8.08 -20.49 -2.59
C TYR A 41 -6.75 -19.83 -2.23
N HIS A 42 -6.79 -18.76 -1.42
CA HIS A 42 -5.59 -18.08 -0.93
C HIS A 42 -4.65 -19.03 -0.19
N PHE A 43 -5.13 -19.69 0.87
CA PHE A 43 -4.29 -20.58 1.68
C PHE A 43 -3.83 -21.82 0.89
N ALA A 44 -4.70 -22.39 0.06
CA ALA A 44 -4.34 -23.50 -0.82
C ALA A 44 -3.23 -23.11 -1.82
N SER A 45 -3.16 -21.84 -2.24
CA SER A 45 -2.06 -21.34 -3.07
C SER A 45 -0.73 -21.27 -2.30
N LEU A 46 -0.75 -20.88 -1.02
CA LEU A 46 0.43 -20.89 -0.16
C LEU A 46 0.96 -22.33 -0.01
N PHE A 47 0.06 -23.29 0.21
CA PHE A 47 0.38 -24.71 0.40
C PHE A 47 0.74 -25.46 -0.90
N SER A 48 0.81 -24.76 -2.04
CA SER A 48 1.31 -25.31 -3.29
C SER A 48 2.85 -25.26 -3.42
N HIS A 49 3.51 -24.66 -2.41
CA HIS A 49 4.95 -24.48 -2.31
C HIS A 49 5.55 -25.39 -1.24
N ASP A 50 6.81 -25.78 -1.45
CA ASP A 50 7.58 -26.51 -0.45
C ASP A 50 8.15 -25.54 0.61
N SER A 51 8.30 -26.03 1.85
CA SER A 51 9.02 -25.31 2.90
C SER A 51 10.49 -25.11 2.53
N LEU A 52 10.96 -23.86 2.57
CA LEU A 52 12.35 -23.53 2.22
C LEU A 52 13.34 -23.86 3.35
N VAL A 53 12.94 -23.67 4.60
CA VAL A 53 13.81 -23.85 5.78
C VAL A 53 12.98 -24.45 6.90
N ILE A 54 13.39 -25.61 7.42
CA ILE A 54 12.83 -26.20 8.64
C ILE A 54 13.98 -26.70 9.52
N PHE A 55 13.91 -26.41 10.82
CA PHE A 55 14.90 -26.89 11.78
C PHE A 55 14.53 -28.29 12.29
N GLU A 56 15.54 -29.11 12.58
CA GLU A 56 15.36 -30.50 13.00
C GLU A 56 14.52 -30.64 14.27
N ASP A 57 14.69 -29.72 15.22
CA ASP A 57 13.93 -29.66 16.48
C ASP A 57 12.47 -29.23 16.30
N ARG A 58 12.07 -28.81 15.09
CA ARG A 58 10.73 -28.31 14.74
C ARG A 58 10.02 -29.19 13.72
N LEU A 59 10.47 -30.43 13.53
CA LEU A 59 9.83 -31.39 12.63
C LEU A 59 8.53 -31.97 13.19
N GLU A 60 8.43 -32.09 14.51
CA GLU A 60 7.24 -32.62 15.17
C GLU A 60 6.09 -31.61 15.13
N PHE A 61 4.87 -32.12 14.90
CA PHE A 61 3.67 -31.32 14.88
C PHE A 61 3.21 -30.98 16.29
N ASP A 62 3.05 -29.69 16.56
CA ASP A 62 2.46 -29.15 17.78
C ASP A 62 1.13 -28.44 17.44
N PRO A 63 -0.04 -28.95 17.90
CA PRO A 63 -1.33 -28.38 17.57
C PRO A 63 -1.55 -26.97 18.15
N ASP A 64 -0.80 -26.58 19.18
CA ASP A 64 -0.90 -25.25 19.80
C ASP A 64 0.05 -24.23 19.13
N SER A 65 0.86 -24.68 18.17
CA SER A 65 1.83 -23.88 17.45
C SER A 65 1.38 -23.52 16.03
N THR A 66 1.70 -22.31 15.60
CA THR A 66 1.51 -21.84 14.22
C THR A 66 2.80 -21.91 13.40
N GLU A 67 3.91 -22.42 13.95
CA GLU A 67 5.24 -22.41 13.32
C GLU A 67 5.27 -23.08 11.95
N HIS A 68 4.61 -24.24 11.79
CA HIS A 68 4.53 -24.94 10.50
C HIS A 68 3.74 -24.16 9.46
N PHE A 69 2.65 -23.49 9.88
CA PHE A 69 1.90 -22.61 8.99
C PHE A 69 2.73 -21.38 8.60
N GLU A 70 3.39 -20.73 9.58
CA GLU A 70 4.25 -19.58 9.34
C GLU A 70 5.44 -19.90 8.45
N ASN A 71 5.93 -21.14 8.45
CA ASN A 71 6.95 -21.60 7.51
C ASN A 71 6.52 -21.36 6.05
N LEU A 72 5.25 -21.65 5.72
CA LEU A 72 4.70 -21.46 4.38
C LEU A 72 4.24 -20.01 4.16
N ASN A 73 3.59 -19.40 5.15
CA ASN A 73 3.04 -18.05 5.03
C ASN A 73 4.15 -16.98 4.92
N SER A 74 5.20 -17.09 5.74
CA SER A 74 6.27 -16.09 5.81
C SER A 74 7.18 -16.07 4.59
N THR A 75 7.25 -17.18 3.84
CA THR A 75 8.03 -17.32 2.59
C THR A 75 7.23 -17.03 1.33
N ASN A 76 6.02 -16.50 1.46
CA ASN A 76 5.27 -15.92 0.36
C ASN A 76 5.32 -14.38 0.48
N TRP A 77 6.13 -13.75 -0.38
CA TRP A 77 6.44 -12.32 -0.34
C TRP A 77 5.65 -11.54 -1.40
N ASN A 78 4.36 -11.31 -1.13
CA ASN A 78 3.50 -10.46 -1.95
C ASN A 78 3.57 -8.98 -1.53
N SER A 79 2.96 -8.10 -2.31
CA SER A 79 2.80 -6.66 -2.00
C SER A 79 1.99 -6.40 -0.72
N VAL A 80 1.03 -7.27 -0.41
CA VAL A 80 0.24 -7.23 0.82
C VAL A 80 0.22 -8.64 1.42
N ARG A 81 0.30 -8.74 2.74
CA ARG A 81 0.23 -10.02 3.47
C ARG A 81 -0.90 -10.01 4.48
N PHE A 82 -1.75 -11.03 4.41
CA PHE A 82 -2.75 -11.32 5.43
C PHE A 82 -2.13 -12.17 6.54
N LYS A 83 -2.18 -11.68 7.78
CA LYS A 83 -1.52 -12.31 8.93
C LYS A 83 -2.57 -12.74 9.94
N PRO A 84 -2.77 -14.06 10.15
CA PRO A 84 -3.61 -14.53 11.23
C PRO A 84 -3.04 -14.13 12.61
N PRO A 85 -3.85 -14.28 13.67
CA PRO A 85 -3.36 -14.22 15.04
C PRO A 85 -2.16 -15.17 15.23
N PRO A 86 -1.08 -14.74 15.92
CA PRO A 86 0.10 -15.57 16.17
C PRO A 86 -0.16 -16.90 16.90
N SER A 87 -1.21 -16.93 17.74
CA SER A 87 -1.65 -18.10 18.49
C SER A 87 -3.13 -17.95 18.85
N TYR A 88 -3.77 -19.03 19.30
CA TYR A 88 -5.18 -19.02 19.70
C TYR A 88 -5.51 -18.00 20.80
N ASP A 89 -4.62 -17.86 21.81
CA ASP A 89 -4.81 -16.96 22.95
C ASP A 89 -4.12 -15.59 22.76
N SER A 90 -3.65 -15.28 21.55
CA SER A 90 -2.94 -14.04 21.28
C SER A 90 -3.86 -12.82 21.43
N PRO A 91 -3.46 -11.75 22.16
CA PRO A 91 -4.19 -10.48 22.17
C PRO A 91 -4.08 -9.75 20.82
N ILE A 92 -3.16 -10.15 19.95
CA ILE A 92 -2.99 -9.63 18.59
C ILE A 92 -3.96 -10.36 17.66
N GLY A 93 -4.86 -9.60 17.04
CA GLY A 93 -5.83 -10.11 16.07
C GLY A 93 -5.30 -10.29 14.65
N TRP A 94 -6.23 -10.39 13.70
CA TRP A 94 -5.95 -10.39 12.27
C TRP A 94 -5.30 -9.10 11.82
N ARG A 95 -4.25 -9.19 11.00
CA ARG A 95 -3.48 -8.03 10.54
C ARG A 95 -3.29 -8.08 9.04
N VAL A 96 -3.11 -6.90 8.46
CA VAL A 96 -2.70 -6.71 7.09
C VAL A 96 -1.34 -6.00 7.11
N GLU A 97 -0.37 -6.54 6.41
CA GLU A 97 0.96 -5.96 6.27
C GLU A 97 1.11 -5.38 4.85
N PHE A 98 1.27 -4.06 4.76
CA PHE A 98 1.54 -3.34 3.52
C PHE A 98 3.05 -3.24 3.30
N ARG A 99 3.53 -3.76 2.17
CA ARG A 99 4.94 -4.03 1.88
C ARG A 99 5.58 -3.26 0.71
N PRO A 100 4.87 -2.52 -0.18
CA PRO A 100 5.51 -1.93 -1.37
C PRO A 100 6.37 -0.68 -1.13
N VAL A 101 6.32 -0.07 0.05
CA VAL A 101 7.01 1.22 0.28
C VAL A 101 8.51 0.99 0.40
N ASP A 102 9.29 1.58 -0.49
CA ASP A 102 10.75 1.64 -0.38
C ASP A 102 11.15 2.38 0.91
N ILE A 103 12.30 2.02 1.48
CA ILE A 103 12.88 2.81 2.58
C ILE A 103 13.35 4.18 2.03
N GLN A 104 13.05 5.25 2.76
CA GLN A 104 13.43 6.60 2.36
C GLN A 104 14.71 7.05 3.08
N THR A 105 15.37 8.07 2.51
CA THR A 105 16.67 8.58 2.99
C THR A 105 16.58 9.17 4.40
N THR A 106 15.47 9.84 4.73
CA THR A 106 15.29 10.55 6.01
C THR A 106 14.14 9.99 6.84
N ASP A 107 14.22 10.16 8.16
CA ASP A 107 13.14 9.78 9.07
C ASP A 107 11.84 10.56 8.80
N PHE A 108 11.95 11.82 8.33
CA PHE A 108 10.78 12.62 7.95
C PHE A 108 10.02 11.97 6.80
N GLU A 109 10.70 11.59 5.72
CA GLU A 109 10.07 10.93 4.58
C GLU A 109 9.43 9.60 4.99
N ASN A 110 10.13 8.78 5.76
CA ASN A 110 9.60 7.53 6.28
C ASN A 110 8.35 7.76 7.16
N GLY A 111 8.40 8.76 8.05
CA GLY A 111 7.28 9.19 8.88
C GLY A 111 6.09 9.69 8.05
N ALA A 112 6.33 10.42 6.97
CA ALA A 112 5.29 10.93 6.07
C ALA A 112 4.50 9.78 5.42
N TYR A 113 5.18 8.75 4.90
CA TYR A 113 4.52 7.58 4.32
C TYR A 113 3.79 6.75 5.38
N VAL A 114 4.35 6.59 6.59
CA VAL A 114 3.67 5.91 7.70
C VAL A 114 2.40 6.65 8.12
N ALA A 115 2.46 7.98 8.24
CA ALA A 115 1.32 8.83 8.59
C ALA A 115 0.20 8.73 7.53
N LEU A 116 0.56 8.80 6.24
CA LEU A 116 -0.37 8.61 5.13
C LEU A 116 -1.07 7.26 5.22
N LEU A 117 -0.32 6.16 5.36
CA LEU A 117 -0.89 4.81 5.44
C LEU A 117 -1.78 4.65 6.68
N ASN A 118 -1.36 5.21 7.82
CA ASN A 118 -2.17 5.14 9.05
C ASN A 118 -3.53 5.82 8.86
N LEU A 119 -3.56 7.05 8.32
CA LEU A 119 -4.81 7.76 8.09
C LEU A 119 -5.64 7.12 6.98
N LEU A 120 -5.02 6.63 5.91
CA LEU A 120 -5.73 5.90 4.85
C LEU A 120 -6.40 4.64 5.38
N THR A 121 -5.75 3.89 6.28
CA THR A 121 -6.39 2.71 6.91
C THR A 121 -7.60 3.08 7.75
N LYS A 122 -7.58 4.23 8.43
CA LYS A 122 -8.72 4.74 9.17
C LYS A 122 -9.87 5.16 8.24
N VAL A 123 -9.56 5.85 7.14
CA VAL A 123 -10.53 6.16 6.07
C VAL A 123 -11.18 4.87 5.56
N ILE A 124 -10.40 3.85 5.20
CA ILE A 124 -10.92 2.57 4.70
C ILE A 124 -11.85 1.89 5.73
N ASN A 125 -11.52 1.96 7.02
CA ASN A 125 -12.30 1.30 8.07
C ASN A 125 -13.57 2.07 8.45
N ASP A 126 -13.57 3.40 8.36
CA ASP A 126 -14.66 4.23 8.86
C ASP A 126 -15.58 4.75 7.75
N PHE A 127 -15.06 4.92 6.53
CA PHE A 127 -15.84 5.40 5.38
C PHE A 127 -16.23 4.23 4.44
N ASP A 128 -17.40 4.36 3.80
CA ASP A 128 -17.87 3.50 2.69
C ASP A 128 -17.11 3.89 1.41
N VAL A 129 -15.86 3.43 1.33
CA VAL A 129 -14.96 3.65 0.19
C VAL A 129 -14.63 2.34 -0.50
N ASP A 130 -14.56 2.38 -1.83
CA ASP A 130 -14.11 1.25 -2.65
C ASP A 130 -12.83 1.62 -3.39
N PHE A 131 -11.72 0.97 -3.02
CA PHE A 131 -10.43 1.10 -3.72
C PHE A 131 -10.09 -0.15 -4.54
N SER A 132 -11.06 -1.03 -4.77
CA SER A 132 -10.84 -2.27 -5.50
C SER A 132 -10.50 -1.98 -6.97
N LEU A 133 -9.47 -2.64 -7.48
CA LEU A 133 -8.98 -2.54 -8.84
C LEU A 133 -8.81 -3.95 -9.38
N PRO A 134 -9.18 -4.25 -10.63
CA PRO A 134 -8.85 -5.54 -11.26
C PRO A 134 -7.37 -5.87 -11.10
N ILE A 135 -7.06 -7.12 -10.74
CA ILE A 135 -5.68 -7.56 -10.54
C ILE A 135 -4.85 -7.33 -11.81
N SER A 136 -5.43 -7.53 -13.00
CA SER A 136 -4.73 -7.25 -14.26
C SER A 136 -4.29 -5.78 -14.40
N LEU A 137 -5.12 -4.82 -13.98
CA LEU A 137 -4.77 -3.40 -13.98
C LEU A 137 -3.75 -3.07 -12.88
N SER A 138 -3.85 -3.73 -11.73
CA SER A 138 -2.84 -3.65 -10.68
C SER A 138 -1.47 -4.16 -11.16
N ASP A 139 -1.44 -5.23 -11.95
CA ASP A 139 -0.20 -5.79 -12.51
C ASP A 139 0.44 -4.81 -13.51
N ILE A 140 -0.37 -4.15 -14.35
CA ILE A 140 0.10 -3.05 -15.24
C ILE A 140 0.69 -1.90 -14.41
N ASN A 141 0.03 -1.51 -13.31
CA ASN A 141 0.53 -0.47 -12.43
C ASN A 141 1.87 -0.85 -11.81
N MET A 142 2.03 -2.11 -11.38
CA MET A 142 3.30 -2.60 -10.84
C MET A 142 4.42 -2.57 -11.89
N GLU A 143 4.14 -2.92 -13.15
CA GLU A 143 5.12 -2.78 -14.23
C GLU A 143 5.55 -1.32 -14.42
N ARG A 144 4.58 -0.40 -14.57
CA ARG A 144 4.84 1.03 -14.76
C ARG A 144 5.57 1.69 -13.58
N ALA A 145 5.34 1.20 -12.36
CA ALA A 145 5.97 1.75 -11.16
C ALA A 145 7.51 1.62 -11.17
N HIS A 146 8.06 0.70 -11.97
CA HIS A 146 9.51 0.51 -12.10
C HIS A 146 10.17 1.47 -13.10
N GLU A 147 9.38 2.20 -13.91
CA GLU A 147 9.91 3.09 -14.93
C GLU A 147 10.65 4.30 -14.34
N ILE A 148 11.65 4.80 -15.07
CA ILE A 148 12.41 5.98 -14.63
C ILE A 148 11.50 7.21 -14.63
N ASP A 149 11.48 7.90 -13.49
CA ASP A 149 10.60 9.05 -13.22
C ASP A 149 9.10 8.68 -13.32
N ALA A 150 8.72 7.45 -12.98
CA ALA A 150 7.33 6.97 -13.07
C ALA A 150 6.32 7.89 -12.36
N VAL A 151 6.69 8.45 -11.19
CA VAL A 151 5.85 9.37 -10.41
C VAL A 151 5.32 10.54 -11.24
N THR A 152 6.11 11.05 -12.20
CA THR A 152 5.75 12.25 -12.99
C THR A 152 5.53 11.97 -14.48
N LYS A 153 5.97 10.82 -14.99
CA LYS A 153 5.87 10.46 -16.41
C LYS A 153 4.84 9.38 -16.73
N GLN A 154 4.47 8.58 -15.73
CA GLN A 154 3.51 7.49 -15.93
C GLN A 154 2.14 7.88 -15.40
N LYS A 155 1.13 7.19 -15.91
CA LYS A 155 -0.21 7.16 -15.35
C LYS A 155 -0.50 5.75 -14.85
N PHE A 156 -1.33 5.66 -13.83
CA PHE A 156 -1.69 4.42 -13.16
C PHE A 156 -3.20 4.25 -13.22
N TRP A 157 -3.64 3.03 -13.50
CA TRP A 157 -5.03 2.65 -13.43
C TRP A 157 -5.55 2.83 -12.02
N TRP A 158 -6.66 3.54 -11.90
CA TRP A 158 -7.26 3.87 -10.63
C TRP A 158 -8.78 3.85 -10.75
N ARG A 159 -9.46 3.51 -9.66
CA ARG A 159 -10.92 3.58 -9.58
C ARG A 159 -11.35 5.04 -9.40
N THR A 160 -12.29 5.51 -10.21
CA THR A 160 -12.77 6.90 -10.18
C THR A 160 -13.91 7.09 -9.18
N ASN A 161 -14.83 6.12 -9.09
CA ASN A 161 -16.01 6.17 -8.23
C ASN A 161 -15.76 5.61 -6.81
N ILE A 162 -14.66 6.01 -6.16
CA ILE A 162 -14.26 5.46 -4.86
C ILE A 162 -15.25 5.75 -3.72
N VAL A 163 -16.16 6.71 -3.90
CA VAL A 163 -17.27 7.00 -3.00
C VAL A 163 -18.57 6.94 -3.79
N LYS A 164 -19.63 6.43 -3.16
CA LYS A 164 -20.94 6.34 -3.81
C LYS A 164 -21.65 7.69 -3.79
N GLU A 165 -21.87 8.27 -4.97
CA GLU A 165 -22.59 9.53 -5.11
C GLU A 165 -23.98 9.49 -4.44
N GLY A 166 -24.34 10.57 -3.75
CA GLY A 166 -25.63 10.70 -3.06
C GLY A 166 -25.79 9.83 -1.80
N SER A 167 -24.74 9.10 -1.39
CA SER A 167 -24.72 8.34 -0.13
C SER A 167 -24.00 9.10 0.98
N ASP A 168 -24.29 8.75 2.24
CA ASP A 168 -23.48 9.15 3.39
C ASP A 168 -22.27 8.20 3.51
N TYR A 169 -21.28 8.37 2.64
CA TYR A 169 -20.08 7.51 2.60
C TYR A 169 -19.18 7.69 3.83
N THR A 170 -19.52 8.60 4.76
CA THR A 170 -18.76 8.78 6.01
C THR A 170 -19.04 7.68 7.04
N LYS A 171 -19.93 6.73 6.70
CA LYS A 171 -20.29 5.58 7.54
C LYS A 171 -20.10 4.30 6.76
N ASN A 172 -19.09 3.53 7.14
CA ASN A 172 -18.85 2.22 6.56
C ASN A 172 -19.90 1.19 7.06
N PRO A 173 -20.81 0.70 6.20
CA PRO A 173 -21.79 -0.32 6.58
C PRO A 173 -21.14 -1.66 6.95
N ALA A 174 -19.93 -1.95 6.46
CA ALA A 174 -19.20 -3.16 6.78
C ALA A 174 -18.63 -3.16 8.22
N LYS A 175 -18.55 -1.99 8.88
CA LYS A 175 -18.04 -1.87 10.26
C LYS A 175 -18.88 -2.63 11.28
N ASP A 176 -20.19 -2.78 11.04
CA ASP A 176 -21.09 -3.54 11.90
C ASP A 176 -20.96 -5.07 11.70
N ASN A 177 -20.05 -5.52 10.80
CA ASN A 177 -19.74 -6.94 10.50
C ASN A 177 -20.96 -7.84 10.30
N ASN A 178 -22.10 -7.24 9.95
CA ASN A 178 -23.35 -7.98 9.90
C ASN A 178 -23.56 -8.51 8.49
N TRP A 179 -23.03 -9.71 8.27
CA TRP A 179 -23.25 -10.54 7.09
C TRP A 179 -24.73 -10.57 6.64
N ALA A 180 -25.68 -10.48 7.57
CA ALA A 180 -27.11 -10.59 7.28
C ALA A 180 -27.75 -9.30 6.74
N PHE A 181 -27.07 -8.13 6.78
CA PHE A 181 -27.59 -6.87 6.23
C PHE A 181 -27.14 -6.60 4.79
N PHE A 182 -26.20 -7.38 4.27
CA PHE A 182 -25.84 -7.29 2.87
C PHE A 182 -26.75 -8.23 2.10
N GLY A 183 -27.56 -7.65 1.20
CA GLY A 183 -28.36 -8.42 0.27
C GLY A 183 -27.50 -9.25 -0.69
N GLU A 184 -28.13 -9.76 -1.76
CA GLU A 184 -27.40 -10.37 -2.88
C GLU A 184 -26.29 -9.43 -3.37
N PRO A 185 -25.10 -9.95 -3.72
CA PRO A 185 -24.05 -9.17 -4.35
C PRO A 185 -24.63 -8.38 -5.51
N ASP A 186 -24.33 -7.09 -5.60
CA ASP A 186 -24.61 -6.37 -6.83
C ASP A 186 -23.63 -6.87 -7.89
N GLN A 187 -24.05 -7.91 -8.61
CA GLN A 187 -23.27 -8.52 -9.69
C GLN A 187 -22.98 -7.53 -10.83
N ASN A 188 -23.64 -6.36 -10.86
CA ASN A 188 -23.38 -5.26 -11.79
C ASN A 188 -22.39 -4.22 -11.25
N ASN A 189 -21.79 -4.41 -10.07
CA ASN A 189 -20.84 -3.44 -9.50
C ASN A 189 -19.44 -3.48 -10.15
N PHE A 190 -19.26 -4.32 -11.18
CA PHE A 190 -18.10 -4.26 -12.06
C PHE A 190 -18.48 -3.53 -13.35
N ASP A 191 -18.04 -2.28 -13.45
CA ASP A 191 -18.17 -1.48 -14.66
C ASP A 191 -16.77 -0.96 -15.04
N PRO A 192 -16.21 -1.41 -16.18
CA PRO A 192 -14.91 -0.96 -16.67
C PRO A 192 -14.77 0.56 -16.82
N SER A 193 -15.89 1.29 -16.99
CA SER A 193 -15.88 2.75 -17.09
C SER A 193 -15.53 3.47 -15.77
N ASN A 194 -15.56 2.74 -14.64
CA ASN A 194 -15.14 3.24 -13.34
C ASN A 194 -13.62 3.22 -13.12
N PHE A 195 -12.83 2.87 -14.14
CA PHE A 195 -11.37 2.86 -14.06
C PHE A 195 -10.77 3.80 -15.10
N ALA A 196 -9.81 4.62 -14.67
CA ALA A 196 -9.10 5.57 -15.52
C ALA A 196 -7.61 5.59 -15.20
N GLU A 197 -6.80 6.03 -16.15
CA GLU A 197 -5.36 6.24 -15.96
C GLU A 197 -5.11 7.65 -15.40
N MET A 198 -4.55 7.73 -14.19
CA MET A 198 -4.33 8.96 -13.45
C MET A 198 -2.85 9.11 -13.07
N THR A 199 -2.35 10.33 -13.04
CA THR A 199 -1.03 10.66 -12.46
C THR A 199 -1.06 10.47 -10.94
N ILE A 200 0.11 10.35 -10.30
CA ILE A 200 0.18 10.30 -8.83
C ILE A 200 -0.40 11.56 -8.20
N ALA A 201 -0.18 12.73 -8.78
CA ALA A 201 -0.78 13.99 -8.33
C ALA A 201 -2.32 13.92 -8.34
N GLU A 202 -2.93 13.45 -9.43
CA GLU A 202 -4.39 13.29 -9.52
C GLU A 202 -4.93 12.24 -8.53
N ILE A 203 -4.20 11.15 -8.28
CA ILE A 203 -4.59 10.14 -7.28
C ILE A 203 -4.56 10.73 -5.86
N LEU A 204 -3.53 11.53 -5.54
CA LEU A 204 -3.41 12.14 -4.22
C LEU A 204 -4.42 13.28 -4.02
N GLU A 205 -4.54 14.17 -4.98
CA GLU A 205 -5.23 15.47 -4.81
C GLU A 205 -6.65 15.49 -5.39
N GLY A 206 -7.00 14.53 -6.24
CA GLY A 206 -8.27 14.48 -6.95
C GLY A 206 -8.15 14.86 -8.43
N SER A 207 -9.24 14.63 -9.17
CA SER A 207 -9.35 15.02 -10.58
C SER A 207 -10.78 15.38 -10.92
N GLU A 208 -11.00 16.63 -11.35
CA GLU A 208 -12.30 17.08 -11.85
C GLU A 208 -12.70 16.33 -13.15
N GLU A 209 -11.73 16.02 -14.01
CA GLU A 209 -11.95 15.28 -15.27
C GLU A 209 -12.65 13.94 -15.02
N TYR A 210 -12.23 13.24 -13.97
CA TYR A 210 -12.77 11.92 -13.61
C TYR A 210 -13.82 11.97 -12.50
N SER A 211 -14.20 13.18 -12.05
CA SER A 211 -15.03 13.37 -10.84
C SER A 211 -14.51 12.58 -9.63
N TYR A 212 -13.17 12.50 -9.53
CA TYR A 212 -12.46 11.75 -8.51
C TYR A 212 -12.05 12.68 -7.37
N LYS A 213 -12.38 12.29 -6.13
CA LYS A 213 -12.17 13.14 -4.95
C LYS A 213 -10.71 13.32 -4.53
N GLY A 214 -9.85 12.31 -4.72
CA GLY A 214 -8.48 12.32 -4.17
C GLY A 214 -8.36 11.63 -2.82
N LEU A 215 -7.17 11.07 -2.55
CA LEU A 215 -6.85 10.46 -1.26
C LEU A 215 -6.67 11.49 -0.15
N LEU A 216 -5.95 12.59 -0.40
CA LEU A 216 -5.69 13.63 0.59
C LEU A 216 -6.98 14.35 1.00
N PRO A 217 -7.87 14.76 0.08
CA PRO A 217 -9.15 15.35 0.47
C PRO A 217 -10.04 14.41 1.30
N LEU A 218 -10.03 13.10 1.03
CA LEU A 218 -10.74 12.13 1.87
C LEU A 218 -10.17 12.05 3.29
N ILE A 219 -8.84 12.11 3.42
CA ILE A 219 -8.18 12.12 4.72
C ILE A 219 -8.48 13.41 5.48
N ASP A 220 -8.50 14.56 4.80
CA ASP A 220 -8.87 15.84 5.41
C ASP A 220 -10.31 15.82 5.96
N GLU A 221 -11.26 15.27 5.19
CA GLU A 221 -12.64 15.05 5.65
C GLU A 221 -12.69 14.14 6.88
N TYR A 222 -11.91 13.06 6.89
CA TYR A 222 -11.79 12.17 8.04
C TYR A 222 -11.29 12.88 9.29
N MET A 223 -10.20 13.64 9.18
CA MET A 223 -9.63 14.37 10.31
C MET A 223 -10.61 15.43 10.85
N ALA A 224 -11.32 16.13 9.96
CA ALA A 224 -12.33 17.11 10.33
C ALA A 224 -13.51 16.46 11.09
N LEU A 225 -14.04 15.35 10.59
CA LEU A 225 -15.15 14.62 11.24
C LEU A 225 -14.75 14.05 12.60
N ASN A 226 -13.51 13.61 12.74
CA ASN A 226 -12.96 13.07 13.99
C ASN A 226 -12.37 14.15 14.92
N LYS A 227 -12.52 15.44 14.58
CA LYS A 227 -12.15 16.59 15.41
C LYS A 227 -10.69 16.56 15.88
N PHE A 228 -9.78 16.30 14.94
CA PHE A 228 -8.33 16.42 15.19
C PHE A 228 -7.99 17.82 15.71
N SER A 229 -6.98 17.92 16.57
CA SER A 229 -6.58 19.20 17.16
C SER A 229 -5.95 20.13 16.12
N GLU A 230 -5.93 21.44 16.37
CA GLU A 230 -5.24 22.38 15.47
C GLU A 230 -3.74 22.05 15.29
N GLU A 231 -3.12 21.48 16.32
CA GLU A 231 -1.72 21.04 16.30
C GLU A 231 -1.55 19.82 15.40
N ASP A 232 -2.40 18.80 15.54
CA ASP A 232 -2.39 17.63 14.66
C ASP A 232 -2.61 18.05 13.19
N LEU A 233 -3.57 18.93 12.94
CA LEU A 233 -3.86 19.42 11.59
C LEU A 233 -2.67 20.15 10.98
N LYS A 234 -1.95 20.97 11.75
CA LYS A 234 -0.70 21.61 11.28
C LYS A 234 0.36 20.56 10.91
N PHE A 235 0.55 19.56 11.76
CA PHE A 235 1.50 18.48 11.52
C PHE A 235 1.17 17.70 10.23
N TYR A 236 -0.08 17.26 10.05
CA TYR A 236 -0.49 16.52 8.86
C TYR A 236 -0.45 17.37 7.58
N ASN A 237 -0.75 18.67 7.68
CA ASN A 237 -0.66 19.58 6.53
C ASN A 237 0.78 19.67 5.96
N VAL A 238 1.80 19.66 6.83
CA VAL A 238 3.21 19.63 6.40
C VAL A 238 3.49 18.34 5.62
N ILE A 239 3.04 17.19 6.13
CA ILE A 239 3.20 15.88 5.50
C ILE A 239 2.48 15.80 4.15
N PHE A 240 1.22 16.24 4.09
CA PHE A 240 0.41 16.15 2.87
C PHE A 240 0.87 17.11 1.79
N LYS A 241 1.30 18.32 2.18
CA LYS A 241 1.97 19.24 1.25
C LYS A 241 3.20 18.58 0.63
N PHE A 242 4.07 17.98 1.44
CA PHE A 242 5.24 17.26 0.95
C PHE A 242 4.88 16.12 -0.02
N LEU A 243 3.91 15.27 0.33
CA LEU A 243 3.47 14.16 -0.52
C LEU A 243 2.87 14.65 -1.85
N ALA A 244 2.05 15.71 -1.81
CA ALA A 244 1.46 16.31 -2.99
C ALA A 244 2.52 16.95 -3.90
N GLN A 245 3.46 17.72 -3.32
CA GLN A 245 4.61 18.27 -4.04
C GLN A 245 5.43 17.17 -4.72
N ARG A 246 5.66 16.04 -4.04
CA ARG A 246 6.36 14.88 -4.60
C ARG A 246 5.56 14.21 -5.72
N GLY A 247 4.25 14.08 -5.57
CA GLY A 247 3.35 13.59 -6.62
C GLY A 247 3.31 14.46 -7.88
N ARG A 248 3.42 15.79 -7.71
CA ARG A 248 3.54 16.76 -8.82
C ARG A 248 4.95 16.85 -9.42
N GLY A 249 5.96 16.27 -8.77
CA GLY A 249 7.35 16.37 -9.18
C GLY A 249 8.05 17.69 -8.82
N GLU A 250 7.43 18.50 -7.97
CA GLU A 250 8.02 19.74 -7.43
C GLU A 250 9.18 19.43 -6.48
N VAL A 251 9.07 18.31 -5.77
CA VAL A 251 10.08 17.79 -4.85
C VAL A 251 10.54 16.43 -5.35
N LYS A 252 11.86 16.19 -5.33
CA LYS A 252 12.45 14.98 -5.89
C LYS A 252 12.12 13.75 -5.03
N THR A 253 11.94 12.61 -5.69
CA THR A 253 12.01 11.30 -5.01
C THR A 253 13.46 11.00 -4.62
N GLY A 254 13.68 10.10 -3.65
CA GLY A 254 15.03 9.61 -3.32
C GLY A 254 15.76 9.06 -4.54
N ALA A 255 15.06 8.28 -5.38
CA ALA A 255 15.61 7.75 -6.63
C ALA A 255 16.07 8.86 -7.60
N ARG A 256 15.27 9.92 -7.76
CA ARG A 256 15.65 11.06 -8.62
C ARG A 256 16.80 11.85 -8.02
N TYR A 257 16.78 12.08 -6.71
CA TYR A 257 17.86 12.77 -5.99
C TYR A 257 19.20 12.06 -6.18
N MET A 258 19.26 10.75 -5.92
CA MET A 258 20.47 9.94 -6.09
C MET A 258 20.94 9.92 -7.54
N ARG A 259 20.01 9.83 -8.50
CA ARG A 259 20.34 9.87 -9.94
C ARG A 259 20.94 11.21 -10.33
N ASP A 260 20.35 12.32 -9.90
CA ASP A 260 20.88 13.65 -10.15
C ASP A 260 22.26 13.83 -9.52
N PHE A 261 22.47 13.31 -8.31
CA PHE A 261 23.78 13.33 -7.66
C PHE A 261 24.84 12.64 -8.52
N VAL A 262 24.60 11.40 -8.93
CA VAL A 262 25.53 10.63 -9.77
C VAL A 262 25.76 11.32 -11.11
N LEU A 263 24.68 11.78 -11.78
CA LEU A 263 24.77 12.44 -13.08
C LEU A 263 25.62 13.72 -13.02
N ASN A 264 25.61 14.44 -11.92
CA ASN A 264 26.36 15.69 -11.73
C ASN A 264 27.71 15.49 -11.03
N HIS A 265 28.07 14.25 -10.67
CA HIS A 265 29.33 13.98 -10.00
C HIS A 265 30.53 14.24 -10.94
N PRO A 266 31.58 14.97 -10.51
CA PRO A 266 32.73 15.31 -11.37
C PRO A 266 33.43 14.10 -12.01
N ASP A 267 33.49 12.98 -11.28
CA ASP A 267 34.15 11.76 -11.76
C ASP A 267 33.27 10.88 -12.65
N TYR A 268 31.98 11.23 -12.87
CA TYR A 268 31.07 10.42 -13.67
C TYR A 268 31.31 10.62 -15.18
N GLN A 269 31.64 9.52 -15.86
CA GLN A 269 32.06 9.54 -17.26
C GLN A 269 30.90 9.41 -18.26
N LYS A 270 29.65 9.55 -17.80
CA LYS A 270 28.43 9.42 -18.64
C LYS A 270 28.31 8.04 -19.31
N ASP A 271 28.82 7.01 -18.64
CA ASP A 271 28.94 5.63 -19.13
C ASP A 271 28.08 4.63 -18.34
N SER A 272 27.17 5.13 -17.48
CA SER A 272 26.34 4.35 -16.57
C SER A 272 27.13 3.54 -15.52
N VAL A 273 28.41 3.86 -15.29
CA VAL A 273 29.24 3.24 -14.26
C VAL A 273 29.32 4.14 -13.02
N VAL A 274 28.94 3.59 -11.87
CA VAL A 274 29.12 4.22 -10.56
C VAL A 274 30.38 3.64 -9.93
N ASN A 275 31.51 4.35 -10.05
CA ASN A 275 32.78 3.92 -9.47
C ASN A 275 32.81 4.07 -7.93
N GLU A 276 33.85 3.53 -7.29
CA GLU A 276 34.00 3.54 -5.83
C GLU A 276 33.95 4.94 -5.21
N LYS A 277 34.53 5.94 -5.89
CA LYS A 277 34.52 7.33 -5.43
C LYS A 277 33.12 7.93 -5.46
N ILE A 278 32.40 7.77 -6.57
CA ILE A 278 30.99 8.22 -6.69
C ILE A 278 30.12 7.52 -5.64
N CYS A 279 30.31 6.21 -5.44
CA CYS A 279 29.56 5.43 -4.45
C CYS A 279 29.81 5.94 -3.02
N TYR A 280 31.08 6.15 -2.64
CA TYR A 280 31.44 6.70 -1.33
C TYR A 280 30.82 8.08 -1.11
N ASP A 281 30.93 8.99 -2.09
CA ASP A 281 30.39 10.34 -1.96
C ASP A 281 28.86 10.34 -1.89
N LEU A 282 28.18 9.47 -2.64
CA LEU A 282 26.74 9.30 -2.58
C LEU A 282 26.29 8.78 -1.20
N VAL A 283 26.92 7.73 -0.68
CA VAL A 283 26.59 7.17 0.64
C VAL A 283 26.83 8.21 1.74
N LYS A 284 27.94 8.96 1.65
CA LYS A 284 28.21 10.05 2.58
C LYS A 284 27.11 11.11 2.52
N GLU A 285 26.72 11.54 1.32
CA GLU A 285 25.67 12.53 1.10
C GLU A 285 24.33 12.07 1.70
N THR A 286 23.87 10.85 1.39
CA THR A 286 22.61 10.30 1.95
C THR A 286 22.70 10.09 3.46
N THR A 287 23.88 9.76 4.00
CA THR A 287 24.08 9.64 5.46
C THR A 287 23.93 10.98 6.15
N LEU A 288 24.47 12.07 5.57
CA LEU A 288 24.33 13.42 6.12
C LEU A 288 22.86 13.89 6.13
N LEU A 289 22.12 13.59 5.08
CA LEU A 289 20.68 13.85 5.02
C LEU A 289 19.92 13.04 6.07
N GLY A 290 20.14 11.72 6.10
CA GLY A 290 19.45 10.81 7.03
C GLY A 290 19.72 11.13 8.50
N ALA A 291 20.96 11.52 8.85
CA ALA A 291 21.34 11.93 10.19
C ALA A 291 20.97 13.39 10.53
N ARG A 292 20.25 14.09 9.64
CA ARG A 292 19.90 15.52 9.77
C ARG A 292 21.12 16.45 9.99
N LEU A 293 22.30 16.04 9.54
CA LEU A 293 23.52 16.86 9.53
C LEU A 293 23.58 17.78 8.30
N LYS A 294 22.72 17.53 7.31
CA LYS A 294 22.47 18.37 6.15
C LYS A 294 20.96 18.48 5.95
N TRP A 295 20.48 19.68 5.65
CA TRP A 295 19.11 19.93 5.22
C TRP A 295 19.11 20.37 3.75
N ASP A 296 18.20 19.81 2.95
CA ASP A 296 18.03 20.16 1.54
C ASP A 296 16.54 20.39 1.25
N GLU A 297 16.13 21.65 1.34
CA GLU A 297 14.74 22.07 1.12
C GLU A 297 14.27 21.72 -0.30
N SER A 298 15.17 21.66 -1.28
CA SER A 298 14.82 21.26 -2.65
C SER A 298 14.50 19.76 -2.76
N PHE A 299 14.96 18.97 -1.80
CA PHE A 299 14.70 17.53 -1.69
C PHE A 299 13.54 17.19 -0.76
N LEU A 300 13.30 18.00 0.27
CA LEU A 300 12.29 17.73 1.30
C LEU A 300 11.04 18.61 1.17
N GLY A 301 11.09 19.74 0.46
CA GLY A 301 9.92 20.61 0.25
C GLY A 301 9.42 21.35 1.50
N VAL A 302 10.16 21.22 2.59
CA VAL A 302 9.86 21.77 3.92
C VAL A 302 11.10 22.46 4.49
N GLU A 303 10.90 23.58 5.17
CA GLU A 303 11.98 24.32 5.82
C GLU A 303 12.45 23.55 7.08
N GLY A 304 13.74 23.62 7.40
CA GLY A 304 14.31 22.83 8.51
C GLY A 304 13.69 23.15 9.88
N GLU A 305 13.23 24.39 10.06
CA GLU A 305 12.58 24.88 11.28
C GLU A 305 11.14 24.37 11.43
N GLU A 306 10.48 23.93 10.35
CA GLU A 306 9.09 23.44 10.39
C GLU A 306 8.97 22.03 10.99
N LEU A 307 10.09 21.35 11.27
CA LEU A 307 10.13 19.98 11.80
C LEU A 307 10.70 19.88 13.21
N GLU A 308 10.89 21.01 13.89
CA GLU A 308 11.12 21.08 15.34
C GLU A 308 9.80 20.83 16.09
N TYR A 309 9.19 19.67 15.89
CA TYR A 309 8.20 19.14 16.82
C TYR A 309 8.92 18.09 17.69
N GLU A 310 9.17 18.46 18.96
CA GLU A 310 9.82 17.64 19.99
C GLU A 310 9.06 16.34 20.30
#